data_AF-A0A832WD75-F1
#
_entry.id   AF-A0A832WD75-F1
#
_cell.length_a   1.000
_cell.length_b   1.000
_cell.length_c   1.000
_cell.angle_alpha   90.00
_cell.angle_beta   90.00
_cell.angle_gamma   90.00
#
_symmetry.space_group_name_H-M   'P 1'
#
loop_
_entity.id
_entity.type
_entity.pdbx_description
1 polymer ?
#
loop_
_entity_poly.entity_id
_entity_poly.type
_entity_poly.pdbx_seq_one_letter_code
_entity_poly.pdbx_strand_id
1 'polypeptide(L)'
;HGYTTIRIKFDFKMPVNEALQKVKDAVDKARTKSDFPDLPVEPTIFELDPSKMPIMNINLRGENTSVLKDVAKNLEKTLEDLPEISEVDIRGIQEQEMRIDVDPIKAQSVNVTLDDIQNAVSSENQTISGGEVLMNGMRKTIRIEGEFKDADELRKVVVKQDEFLPVYLEDVASVYFGNSDTTSYAREFGSSVVMLDIKKQAGQNLLIASDKINEIIALAQKDGTIPRSVDVSLTNDQSNNTRDMVSNLENSIIFGIILVVGVLLFFLGFRNALFVGVAIPLSMLMSFMILNALGVTLNVMVLFSLVLALGMLVDNGVVIVENIYRFMDEGYTAKEAVIQGVGEVAWPIISSTATTVAAFIPLALWPGIIGEFMKFLPLTLMVVLTSSLFVALVINPVLAVSYMKIKQEKPVKQIVFKSFLILSVIGIFFVIFGFLSFGNLLIFFGLMSLLNYYVLYPGTMRFQEKFLPRLDRIYVQFLTFVMTGKRPLKFILGTIGLLFFSIFLMVIFPPKVEFFPENNPNYVNIFIS
;
A
#
# COMPACT_ATOMS: atom_id res chain seq x y z
N HIS A 1 -18.40 5.63 34.57
CA HIS A 1 -18.00 4.97 33.31
C HIS A 1 -16.53 4.60 33.39
N GLY A 2 -16.20 3.37 33.80
CA GLY A 2 -14.82 2.90 33.83
C GLY A 2 -14.65 1.81 32.78
N TYR A 3 -13.77 2.02 31.82
CA TYR A 3 -13.28 0.96 30.94
C TYR A 3 -11.84 0.66 31.31
N THR A 4 -11.46 -0.63 31.27
CA THR A 4 -10.09 -1.07 31.49
C THR A 4 -9.60 -1.74 30.24
N THR A 5 -8.49 -1.27 29.68
CA THR A 5 -7.85 -1.89 28.52
C THR A 5 -6.54 -2.53 28.96
N ILE A 6 -6.41 -3.84 28.72
CA ILE A 6 -5.17 -4.59 28.97
C ILE A 6 -4.54 -4.91 27.61
N ARG A 7 -3.31 -4.45 27.39
CA ARG A 7 -2.54 -4.76 26.17
C ARG A 7 -1.50 -5.82 26.47
N ILE A 8 -1.65 -6.99 25.85
CA ILE A 8 -0.73 -8.11 25.98
C ILE A 8 0.13 -8.19 24.72
N LYS A 9 1.45 -8.27 24.89
CA LYS A 9 2.40 -8.37 23.78
C LYS A 9 3.04 -9.76 23.79
N PHE A 10 3.01 -10.41 22.63
CA PHE A 10 3.64 -11.72 22.41
C PHE A 10 4.90 -11.58 21.56
N ASP A 11 5.78 -12.57 21.64
CA ASP A 11 6.91 -12.71 20.72
C ASP A 11 6.40 -13.15 19.33
N PHE A 12 7.04 -12.68 18.27
CA PHE A 12 6.70 -12.98 16.87
C PHE A 12 6.72 -14.48 16.53
N LYS A 13 7.44 -15.29 17.31
CA LYS A 13 7.47 -16.74 17.11
C LYS A 13 6.14 -17.42 17.43
N MET A 14 5.25 -16.78 18.19
CA MET A 14 3.96 -17.34 18.55
C MET A 14 2.91 -17.02 17.49
N PRO A 15 2.24 -18.02 16.89
CA PRO A 15 1.12 -17.78 16.00
C PRO A 15 0.00 -16.99 16.69
N VAL A 16 -0.60 -16.04 15.98
CA VAL A 16 -1.59 -15.11 16.56
C VAL A 16 -2.82 -15.87 17.10
N ASN A 17 -3.30 -16.88 16.37
CA ASN A 17 -4.41 -17.73 16.82
C ASN A 17 -4.11 -18.46 18.14
N GLU A 18 -2.88 -18.93 18.31
CA GLU A 18 -2.45 -19.61 19.53
C GLU A 18 -2.36 -18.62 20.70
N ALA A 19 -1.81 -17.43 20.45
CA ALA A 19 -1.74 -16.35 21.43
C ALA A 19 -3.14 -15.92 21.89
N LEU A 20 -4.06 -15.68 20.94
CA LEU A 20 -5.44 -15.30 21.22
C LEU A 20 -6.15 -16.37 22.07
N GLN A 21 -6.01 -17.64 21.70
CA GLN A 21 -6.60 -18.74 22.47
C GLN A 21 -6.03 -18.79 23.89
N LYS A 22 -4.71 -18.67 24.05
CA LYS A 22 -4.07 -18.64 25.38
C LYS A 22 -4.57 -17.49 26.26
N VAL A 23 -4.81 -16.31 25.67
CA VAL A 23 -5.38 -15.18 26.42
C VAL A 23 -6.82 -15.49 26.84
N LYS A 24 -7.65 -16.02 25.94
CA LYS A 24 -9.03 -16.42 26.24
C LYS A 24 -9.06 -17.44 27.38
N ASP A 25 -8.28 -18.51 27.27
CA ASP A 25 -8.17 -19.55 28.30
C ASP A 25 -7.70 -18.99 29.64
N ALA A 26 -6.76 -18.03 29.63
CA ALA A 26 -6.27 -17.38 30.85
C ALA A 26 -7.33 -16.49 31.51
N VAL A 27 -8.12 -15.77 30.71
CA VAL A 27 -9.24 -14.96 31.21
C VAL A 27 -10.34 -15.85 31.76
N ASP A 28 -10.71 -16.92 31.06
CA ASP A 28 -11.71 -17.89 31.53
C ASP A 28 -11.26 -18.56 32.83
N LYS A 29 -9.98 -18.90 32.96
CA LYS A 29 -9.41 -19.40 34.22
C LYS A 29 -9.45 -18.35 35.33
N ALA A 30 -9.18 -17.08 35.03
CA ALA A 30 -9.28 -16.00 36.02
C ALA A 30 -10.71 -15.82 36.51
N ARG A 31 -11.71 -15.96 35.62
CA ARG A 31 -13.14 -15.90 35.96
C ARG A 31 -13.59 -16.98 36.94
N THR A 32 -12.94 -18.15 36.95
CA THR A 32 -13.28 -19.21 37.91
C THR A 32 -12.84 -18.93 39.35
N LYS A 33 -12.06 -17.87 39.58
CA LYS A 33 -11.60 -17.52 40.92
C LYS A 33 -12.63 -16.65 41.63
N SER A 34 -12.75 -16.84 42.94
CA SER A 34 -13.72 -16.12 43.79
C SER A 34 -13.40 -14.63 43.98
N ASP A 35 -12.20 -14.19 43.60
CA ASP A 35 -11.75 -12.79 43.65
C ASP A 35 -12.01 -12.02 42.36
N PHE A 36 -12.58 -12.66 41.33
CA PHE A 36 -12.91 -12.00 40.08
C PHE A 36 -14.12 -11.07 40.28
N PRO A 37 -14.02 -9.77 39.89
CA PRO A 37 -15.12 -8.83 40.07
C PRO A 37 -16.32 -9.23 39.20
N ASP A 38 -17.53 -9.02 39.74
CA ASP A 38 -18.76 -9.20 38.96
C ASP A 38 -18.86 -8.06 37.92
N LEU A 39 -18.63 -8.40 36.65
CA LEU A 39 -18.59 -7.42 35.56
C LEU A 39 -19.97 -7.36 34.90
N PRO A 40 -20.56 -6.17 34.71
CA PRO A 40 -21.85 -6.03 34.02
C PRO A 40 -21.79 -6.41 32.54
N VAL A 41 -20.59 -6.45 31.93
CA VAL A 41 -20.36 -6.84 30.54
C VAL A 41 -19.12 -7.74 30.47
N GLU A 42 -19.19 -8.82 29.70
CA GLU A 42 -18.05 -9.72 29.52
C GLU A 42 -16.86 -9.02 28.81
N PRO A 43 -15.60 -9.30 29.21
CA PRO A 43 -14.43 -8.73 28.55
C PRO A 43 -14.33 -9.19 27.08
N THR A 44 -14.23 -8.22 26.16
CA THR A 44 -13.98 -8.52 24.75
C THR A 44 -12.48 -8.74 24.52
N ILE A 45 -12.13 -9.90 23.94
CA ILE A 45 -10.74 -10.27 23.64
C ILE A 45 -10.59 -10.39 22.13
N PHE A 46 -9.77 -9.53 21.55
CA PHE A 46 -9.49 -9.52 20.12
C PHE A 46 -8.01 -9.24 19.85
N GLU A 47 -7.53 -9.71 18.71
CA GLU A 47 -6.20 -9.34 18.22
C GLU A 47 -6.21 -7.94 17.64
N LEU A 48 -5.10 -7.22 17.83
CA LEU A 48 -4.87 -5.95 17.15
C LEU A 48 -4.35 -6.26 15.73
N ASP A 49 -5.25 -6.23 14.75
CA ASP A 49 -4.90 -6.41 13.34
C ASP A 49 -4.78 -5.04 12.63
N PRO A 50 -3.59 -4.64 12.14
CA PRO A 50 -3.41 -3.43 11.36
C PRO A 50 -4.30 -3.36 10.10
N SER A 51 -4.72 -4.51 9.55
CA SER A 51 -5.62 -4.58 8.39
C SER A 51 -7.03 -4.06 8.71
N LYS A 52 -7.43 -4.09 9.99
CA LYS A 52 -8.70 -3.55 10.47
C LYS A 52 -8.67 -2.04 10.71
N MET A 53 -7.55 -1.38 10.40
CA MET A 53 -7.53 0.09 10.37
C MET A 53 -8.26 0.58 9.13
N PRO A 54 -9.09 1.64 9.25
CA PRO A 54 -9.78 2.20 8.10
C PRO A 54 -8.79 2.71 7.04
N ILE A 55 -9.03 2.34 5.78
CA ILE A 55 -8.23 2.76 4.62
C ILE A 55 -8.79 4.00 3.92
N MET A 56 -10.05 4.32 4.20
CA MET A 56 -10.83 5.42 3.63
C MET A 56 -12.03 5.70 4.54
N ASN A 57 -12.42 6.96 4.66
CA ASN A 57 -13.63 7.39 5.35
C ASN A 57 -14.57 8.09 4.36
N ILE A 58 -15.82 7.63 4.26
CA ILE A 58 -16.89 8.34 3.52
C ILE A 58 -17.67 9.17 4.52
N ASN A 59 -17.75 10.49 4.31
CA ASN A 59 -18.58 11.36 5.12
C ASN A 59 -19.85 11.73 4.34
N LEU A 60 -20.99 11.56 4.99
CA LEU A 60 -22.30 11.96 4.49
C LEU A 60 -22.80 13.16 5.30
N ARG A 61 -23.03 14.27 4.61
CA ARG A 61 -23.52 15.51 5.21
C ARG A 61 -24.91 15.84 4.68
N GLY A 62 -25.84 16.17 5.58
CA GLY A 62 -27.20 16.56 5.24
C GLY A 62 -27.99 16.99 6.47
N GLU A 63 -29.15 17.60 6.26
CA GLU A 63 -29.98 18.11 7.35
C GLU A 63 -30.84 17.02 8.02
N ASN A 64 -31.20 15.97 7.27
CA ASN A 64 -32.09 14.91 7.75
C ASN A 64 -31.30 13.66 8.16
N THR A 65 -31.16 13.45 9.47
CA THR A 65 -30.42 12.32 10.06
C THR A 65 -31.00 10.95 9.67
N SER A 66 -32.32 10.83 9.53
CA SER A 66 -32.96 9.56 9.11
C SER A 66 -32.57 9.19 7.68
N VAL A 67 -32.57 10.17 6.77
CA VAL A 67 -32.13 9.95 5.38
C VAL A 67 -30.65 9.58 5.33
N LEU A 68 -29.79 10.24 6.12
CA LEU A 68 -28.37 9.90 6.20
C LEU A 68 -28.15 8.47 6.70
N LYS A 69 -28.96 8.01 7.66
CA LYS A 69 -28.91 6.65 8.19
C LYS A 69 -29.28 5.62 7.14
N ASP A 70 -30.36 5.84 6.40
CA ASP A 70 -30.79 4.90 5.35
C ASP A 70 -29.76 4.82 4.22
N VAL A 71 -29.20 5.97 3.81
CA VAL A 71 -28.12 6.03 2.81
C VAL A 71 -26.87 5.30 3.33
N ALA A 72 -26.47 5.54 4.58
CA ALA A 72 -25.30 4.89 5.17
C ALA A 72 -25.46 3.37 5.23
N LYS A 73 -26.61 2.87 5.68
CA LYS A 73 -26.88 1.42 5.75
C LYS A 73 -26.93 0.75 4.37
N ASN A 74 -27.49 1.44 3.37
CA ASN A 74 -27.50 0.93 2.00
C ASN A 74 -26.07 0.87 1.42
N LEU A 75 -25.26 1.91 1.67
CA LEU A 75 -23.86 1.95 1.25
C LEU A 75 -23.03 0.89 1.99
N GLU A 76 -23.14 0.78 3.32
CA GLU A 76 -22.51 -0.26 4.13
C GLU A 76 -22.71 -1.64 3.50
N LYS A 77 -23.98 -2.04 3.29
CA LYS A 77 -24.29 -3.34 2.68
C LYS A 77 -23.65 -3.53 1.30
N THR A 78 -23.74 -2.52 0.44
CA THR A 78 -23.21 -2.59 -0.92
C THR A 78 -21.67 -2.65 -0.93
N LEU A 79 -21.04 -1.96 0.02
CA LEU A 79 -19.59 -1.93 0.16
C LEU A 79 -19.04 -3.21 0.80
N GLU A 80 -19.74 -3.79 1.76
CA GLU A 80 -19.39 -5.08 2.38
C GLU A 80 -19.57 -6.27 1.43
N ASP A 81 -20.40 -6.14 0.39
CA ASP A 81 -20.51 -7.13 -0.68
C ASP A 81 -19.22 -7.20 -1.55
N LEU A 82 -18.32 -6.21 -1.45
CA LEU A 82 -17.04 -6.23 -2.16
C LEU A 82 -16.06 -7.21 -1.51
N PRO A 83 -15.40 -8.10 -2.28
CA PRO A 83 -14.41 -9.03 -1.73
C PRO A 83 -13.17 -8.34 -1.18
N GLU A 84 -12.93 -7.08 -1.57
CA GLU A 84 -11.83 -6.26 -1.06
C GLU A 84 -12.08 -5.65 0.32
N ILE A 85 -13.34 -5.58 0.77
CA ILE A 85 -13.76 -4.92 2.00
C ILE A 85 -14.08 -5.99 3.05
N SER A 86 -13.61 -5.76 4.28
CA SER A 86 -13.87 -6.69 5.38
C SER A 86 -15.08 -6.29 6.21
N GLU A 87 -15.26 -4.99 6.42
CA GLU A 87 -16.20 -4.41 7.37
C GLU A 87 -16.30 -2.90 7.11
N VAL A 88 -17.49 -2.33 7.30
CA VAL A 88 -17.71 -0.88 7.20
C VAL A 88 -18.38 -0.39 8.49
N ASP A 89 -17.63 0.33 9.34
CA ASP A 89 -18.22 0.85 10.58
C ASP A 89 -18.91 2.18 10.34
N ILE A 90 -20.16 2.33 10.78
CA ILE A 90 -20.86 3.61 10.72
C ILE A 90 -20.73 4.38 12.06
N ARG A 91 -20.34 5.65 12.00
CA ARG A 91 -20.20 6.56 13.13
C ARG A 91 -21.07 7.81 12.97
N GLY A 92 -21.49 8.39 14.09
CA GLY A 92 -22.30 9.61 14.12
C GLY A 92 -23.79 9.38 13.84
N ILE A 93 -24.25 8.12 13.88
CA ILE A 93 -25.66 7.75 13.87
C ILE A 93 -26.11 7.41 15.28
N GLN A 94 -27.34 7.82 15.62
CA GLN A 94 -28.05 7.32 16.79
C GLN A 94 -28.98 6.18 16.33
N GLU A 95 -28.96 5.07 17.06
CA GLU A 95 -29.95 4.03 16.84
C GLU A 95 -31.32 4.51 17.32
N GLN A 96 -32.39 3.91 16.81
CA GLN A 96 -33.72 4.20 17.31
C GLN A 96 -34.12 3.05 18.21
N GLU A 97 -34.50 3.38 19.43
CA GLU A 97 -34.91 2.44 20.45
C GLU A 97 -36.31 2.78 20.93
N MET A 98 -37.05 1.75 21.35
CA MET A 98 -38.34 1.95 22.00
C MET A 98 -38.07 2.37 23.44
N ARG A 99 -38.31 3.65 23.74
CA ARG A 99 -37.96 4.24 25.02
C ARG A 99 -39.17 4.26 25.94
N ILE A 100 -38.97 3.81 27.18
CA ILE A 100 -39.97 3.80 28.26
C ILE A 100 -39.53 4.82 29.31
N ASP A 101 -40.07 6.03 29.22
CA ASP A 101 -39.80 7.08 30.21
C ASP A 101 -40.82 6.96 31.36
N VAL A 102 -40.40 6.32 32.44
CA VAL A 102 -41.24 6.08 33.64
C VAL A 102 -41.45 7.38 34.42
N ASP A 103 -42.70 7.71 34.71
CA ASP A 103 -43.05 8.82 35.60
C ASP A 103 -43.02 8.31 37.05
N PRO A 104 -42.04 8.72 37.87
CA PRO A 104 -41.88 8.20 39.22
C PRO A 104 -43.08 8.51 40.13
N ILE A 105 -43.80 9.61 39.88
CA ILE A 105 -44.95 10.01 40.70
C ILE A 105 -46.14 9.09 40.39
N LYS A 106 -46.39 8.85 39.09
CA LYS A 106 -47.47 7.94 38.67
C LYS A 106 -47.20 6.51 39.09
N ALA A 107 -45.99 6.00 38.86
CA ALA A 107 -45.60 4.64 39.25
C ALA A 107 -45.74 4.42 40.77
N GLN A 108 -45.35 5.40 41.60
CA GLN A 108 -45.53 5.33 43.05
C GLN A 108 -47.00 5.30 43.48
N SER A 109 -47.88 6.04 42.79
CA SER A 109 -49.31 6.12 43.12
C SER A 109 -50.06 4.78 42.98
N VAL A 110 -49.55 3.89 42.13
CA VAL A 110 -50.09 2.55 41.86
C VAL A 110 -49.16 1.44 42.35
N ASN A 111 -48.18 1.76 43.20
CA ASN A 111 -47.19 0.83 43.75
C ASN A 111 -46.48 -0.05 42.70
N VAL A 112 -46.18 0.51 41.53
CA VAL A 112 -45.44 -0.16 40.46
C VAL A 112 -43.94 0.16 40.60
N THR A 113 -43.12 -0.89 40.62
CA THR A 113 -41.65 -0.76 40.65
C THR A 113 -41.06 -0.85 39.24
N LEU A 114 -39.79 -0.42 39.07
CA LEU A 114 -39.07 -0.59 37.81
C LEU A 114 -38.89 -2.08 37.45
N ASP A 115 -38.73 -2.95 38.46
CA ASP A 115 -38.62 -4.40 38.27
C ASP A 115 -39.94 -4.99 37.73
N ASP A 116 -41.09 -4.50 38.21
CA ASP A 116 -42.41 -4.90 37.69
C ASP A 116 -42.52 -4.57 36.20
N ILE A 117 -42.11 -3.35 35.80
CA ILE A 117 -42.09 -2.90 34.40
C ILE A 117 -41.14 -3.76 33.57
N GLN A 118 -39.90 -3.97 34.04
CA GLN A 118 -38.90 -4.75 33.33
C GLN A 118 -39.37 -6.20 33.12
N ASN A 119 -39.94 -6.83 34.14
CA ASN A 119 -40.46 -8.19 34.05
C ASN A 119 -41.65 -8.29 33.10
N ALA A 120 -42.60 -7.36 33.17
CA ALA A 120 -43.78 -7.36 32.29
C ALA A 120 -43.39 -7.18 30.82
N VAL A 121 -42.50 -6.23 30.52
CA VAL A 121 -41.99 -6.03 29.16
C VAL A 121 -41.18 -7.23 28.69
N SER A 122 -40.31 -7.78 29.55
CA SER A 122 -39.49 -8.94 29.20
C SER A 122 -40.30 -10.22 29.03
N SER A 123 -41.44 -10.40 29.71
CA SER A 123 -42.28 -11.60 29.58
C SER A 123 -43.13 -11.57 28.31
N GLU A 124 -43.59 -10.39 27.90
CA GLU A 124 -44.40 -10.21 26.70
C GLU A 124 -43.51 -10.15 25.44
N ASN A 125 -42.32 -9.54 25.50
CA ASN A 125 -41.38 -9.45 24.38
C ASN A 125 -40.56 -10.74 24.15
N GLN A 126 -41.22 -11.89 24.08
CA GLN A 126 -40.56 -13.18 23.81
C GLN A 126 -41.26 -13.97 22.71
N THR A 127 -40.44 -14.51 21.82
CA THR A 127 -40.89 -15.44 20.78
C THR A 127 -40.77 -16.89 21.30
N ILE A 128 -41.91 -17.57 21.48
CA ILE A 128 -41.99 -18.92 22.07
C ILE A 128 -42.34 -19.94 20.98
N SER A 129 -41.67 -21.10 20.98
CA SER A 129 -42.03 -22.23 20.11
C SER A 129 -43.28 -22.93 20.63
N GLY A 130 -44.30 -23.04 19.77
CA GLY A 130 -45.55 -23.76 20.05
C GLY A 130 -45.49 -25.26 19.72
N GLY A 131 -44.33 -25.77 19.29
CA GLY A 131 -44.14 -27.18 18.90
C GLY A 131 -44.46 -27.48 17.43
N GLU A 132 -44.52 -28.76 17.07
CA GLU A 132 -44.84 -29.21 15.72
C GLU A 132 -46.26 -29.78 15.65
N VAL A 133 -47.03 -29.37 14.64
CA VAL A 133 -48.35 -29.93 14.34
C VAL A 133 -48.31 -30.62 12.98
N LEU A 134 -48.84 -31.84 12.92
CA LEU A 134 -48.98 -32.59 11.67
C LEU A 134 -50.24 -32.13 10.94
N MET A 135 -50.09 -31.44 9.82
CA MET A 135 -51.19 -31.04 8.93
C MET A 135 -50.94 -31.59 7.53
N ASN A 136 -51.92 -32.34 6.98
CA ASN A 136 -51.85 -32.93 5.63
C ASN A 136 -50.58 -33.76 5.39
N GLY A 137 -50.13 -34.53 6.39
CA GLY A 137 -48.93 -35.37 6.30
C GLY A 137 -47.60 -34.61 6.38
N MET A 138 -47.61 -33.29 6.49
CA MET A 138 -46.42 -32.46 6.71
C MET A 138 -46.39 -31.96 8.16
N ARG A 139 -45.23 -32.05 8.82
CA ARG A 139 -45.01 -31.42 10.12
C ARG A 139 -44.75 -29.94 9.90
N LYS A 140 -45.53 -29.10 10.57
CA LYS A 140 -45.36 -27.65 10.57
C LYS A 140 -45.02 -27.20 11.97
N THR A 141 -43.94 -26.44 12.10
CA THR A 141 -43.56 -25.79 13.36
C THR A 141 -44.47 -24.58 13.58
N ILE A 142 -45.09 -24.50 14.75
CA ILE A 142 -45.86 -23.33 15.20
C ILE A 142 -44.96 -22.49 16.09
N ARG A 143 -44.92 -21.19 15.85
CA ARG A 143 -44.20 -20.21 16.66
C ARG A 143 -45.16 -19.09 17.05
N ILE A 144 -45.14 -18.71 18.31
CA ILE A 144 -45.86 -17.56 18.85
C ILE A 144 -44.87 -16.42 18.90
N GLU A 145 -45.08 -15.40 18.08
CA GLU A 145 -44.24 -14.20 18.03
C GLU A 145 -44.82 -13.18 19.02
N GLY A 146 -44.09 -12.92 20.10
CA GLY A 146 -44.43 -11.89 21.10
C GLY A 146 -43.64 -10.59 20.94
N GLU A 147 -42.79 -10.48 19.91
CA GLU A 147 -42.00 -9.28 19.67
C GLU A 147 -42.87 -8.07 19.32
N PHE A 148 -42.69 -6.98 20.05
CA PHE A 148 -43.42 -5.72 19.83
C PHE A 148 -42.99 -5.07 18.51
N LYS A 149 -43.98 -4.68 17.70
CA LYS A 149 -43.73 -4.05 16.38
C LYS A 149 -43.81 -2.54 16.43
N ASP A 150 -44.62 -2.01 17.34
CA ASP A 150 -44.83 -0.58 17.50
C ASP A 150 -44.93 -0.17 18.98
N ALA A 151 -44.84 1.14 19.21
CA ALA A 151 -44.93 1.69 20.56
C ALA A 151 -46.35 1.56 21.14
N ASP A 152 -47.38 1.40 20.31
CA ASP A 152 -48.78 1.30 20.74
C ASP A 152 -49.10 -0.06 21.36
N GLU A 153 -48.48 -1.14 20.86
CA GLU A 153 -48.51 -2.46 21.47
C GLU A 153 -47.85 -2.44 22.84
N LEU A 154 -46.67 -1.81 22.96
CA LEU A 154 -45.94 -1.74 24.23
C LEU A 154 -46.68 -0.91 25.29
N ARG A 155 -47.37 0.17 24.90
CA ARG A 155 -48.21 1.00 25.81
C ARG A 155 -49.29 0.20 26.54
N LYS A 156 -49.84 -0.83 25.89
CA LYS A 156 -50.95 -1.65 26.38
C LYS A 156 -50.51 -2.85 27.21
N VAL A 157 -49.20 -2.99 27.47
CA VAL A 157 -48.69 -4.04 28.34
C VAL A 157 -49.20 -3.82 29.76
N VAL A 158 -49.73 -4.88 30.36
CA VAL A 158 -50.18 -4.86 31.75
C VAL A 158 -48.96 -5.06 32.64
N VAL A 159 -48.59 -4.02 33.39
CA VAL A 159 -47.42 -4.03 34.26
C VAL A 159 -47.73 -4.68 35.60
N LYS A 160 -48.93 -4.43 36.13
CA LYS A 160 -49.37 -4.94 37.42
C LYS A 160 -50.88 -5.04 37.46
N GLN A 161 -51.39 -5.98 38.25
CA GLN A 161 -52.82 -6.12 38.51
C GLN A 161 -53.05 -5.95 40.01
N ASP A 162 -53.81 -4.90 40.38
CA ASP A 162 -54.20 -4.65 41.78
C ASP A 162 -55.70 -4.90 41.95
N GLU A 163 -56.02 -5.92 42.75
CA GLU A 163 -57.33 -6.54 43.03
C GLU A 163 -58.24 -6.82 41.80
N PHE A 164 -58.63 -5.80 41.02
CA PHE A 164 -59.41 -5.92 39.78
C PHE A 164 -59.12 -4.86 38.70
N LEU A 165 -58.17 -3.93 38.92
CA LEU A 165 -57.78 -2.94 37.92
C LEU A 165 -56.42 -3.30 37.31
N PRO A 166 -56.35 -3.56 35.99
CA PRO A 166 -55.08 -3.67 35.30
C PRO A 166 -54.44 -2.29 35.21
N VAL A 167 -53.16 -2.20 35.60
CA VAL A 167 -52.33 -1.01 35.41
C VAL A 167 -51.55 -1.21 34.13
N TYR A 168 -51.80 -0.37 33.13
CA TYR A 168 -51.11 -0.42 31.85
C TYR A 168 -49.80 0.36 31.91
N LEU A 169 -48.87 0.05 31.00
CA LEU A 169 -47.62 0.77 30.91
C LEU A 169 -47.84 2.26 30.59
N GLU A 170 -48.84 2.60 29.78
CA GLU A 170 -49.21 3.99 29.47
C GLU A 170 -49.69 4.80 30.69
N ASP A 171 -50.20 4.13 31.73
CA ASP A 171 -50.64 4.79 32.96
C ASP A 171 -49.46 5.30 33.80
N VAL A 172 -48.29 4.66 33.67
CA VAL A 172 -47.11 4.90 34.51
C VAL A 172 -45.88 5.38 33.74
N ALA A 173 -45.84 5.25 32.42
CA ALA A 173 -44.71 5.61 31.58
C ALA A 173 -45.12 6.17 30.21
N SER A 174 -44.29 7.05 29.67
CA SER A 174 -44.39 7.51 28.27
C SER A 174 -43.56 6.61 27.38
N VAL A 175 -44.22 5.92 26.44
CA VAL A 175 -43.56 5.02 25.50
C VAL A 175 -43.53 5.65 24.12
N TYR A 176 -42.35 5.78 23.50
CA TYR A 176 -42.21 6.31 22.15
C TYR A 176 -40.90 5.82 21.51
N PHE A 177 -40.81 5.87 20.18
CA PHE A 177 -39.55 5.67 19.48
C PHE A 177 -38.69 6.91 19.67
N GLY A 178 -37.59 6.74 20.40
CA GLY A 178 -36.59 7.77 20.63
C GLY A 178 -35.26 7.41 19.98
N ASN A 179 -34.37 8.38 19.91
CA ASN A 179 -32.97 8.07 19.63
C ASN A 179 -32.34 7.45 20.88
N SER A 180 -31.50 6.45 20.69
CA SER A 180 -30.66 5.88 21.74
C SER A 180 -29.68 6.91 22.27
N ASP A 181 -29.10 6.62 23.43
CA ASP A 181 -28.06 7.47 23.99
C ASP A 181 -26.91 7.63 22.99
N THR A 182 -26.38 8.84 22.90
CA THR A 182 -25.28 9.16 21.98
C THR A 182 -24.02 8.40 22.34
N THR A 183 -23.74 7.33 21.61
CA THR A 183 -22.52 6.53 21.76
C THR A 183 -21.36 7.08 20.92
N SER A 184 -21.66 7.75 19.80
CA SER A 184 -20.64 8.30 18.90
C SER A 184 -21.07 9.64 18.28
N TYR A 185 -20.07 10.49 18.01
CA TYR A 185 -20.24 11.71 17.22
C TYR A 185 -19.20 11.72 16.11
N ALA A 186 -19.61 12.07 14.89
CA ALA A 186 -18.70 12.30 13.78
C ALA A 186 -18.91 13.72 13.23
N ARG A 187 -17.80 14.41 12.97
CA ARG A 187 -17.82 15.77 12.43
C ARG A 187 -16.73 15.96 11.38
N GLU A 188 -17.06 16.73 10.36
CA GLU A 188 -16.14 17.15 9.32
C GLU A 188 -16.15 18.69 9.26
N PHE A 189 -14.98 19.31 9.42
CA PHE A 189 -14.82 20.78 9.47
C PHE A 189 -15.86 21.51 10.34
N GLY A 190 -16.23 20.90 11.48
CA GLY A 190 -17.19 21.44 12.45
C GLY A 190 -18.67 21.11 12.17
N SER A 191 -19.00 20.57 10.99
CA SER A 191 -20.35 20.11 10.63
C SER A 191 -20.59 18.68 11.09
N SER A 192 -21.81 18.35 11.53
CA SER A 192 -22.19 16.96 11.84
C SER A 192 -22.26 16.13 10.56
N VAL A 193 -21.63 14.96 10.57
CA VAL A 193 -21.65 14.01 9.45
C VAL A 193 -21.93 12.62 9.96
N VAL A 194 -22.47 11.77 9.08
CA VAL A 194 -22.43 10.32 9.25
C VAL A 194 -21.20 9.82 8.53
N MET A 195 -20.30 9.15 9.25
CA MET A 195 -19.03 8.69 8.70
C MET A 195 -19.01 7.18 8.58
N LEU A 196 -18.64 6.67 7.41
CA LEU A 196 -18.42 5.25 7.16
C LEU A 196 -16.91 4.99 7.11
N ASP A 197 -16.42 4.18 8.03
CA ASP A 197 -15.02 3.77 8.13
C ASP A 197 -14.82 2.46 7.38
N ILE A 198 -14.17 2.53 6.22
CA ILE A 198 -14.01 1.36 5.35
C ILE A 198 -12.73 0.62 5.74
N LYS A 199 -12.87 -0.63 6.16
CA LYS A 199 -11.75 -1.52 6.49
C LYS A 199 -11.49 -2.48 5.33
N LYS A 200 -10.22 -2.62 4.96
CA LYS A 200 -9.81 -3.45 3.82
C LYS A 200 -9.54 -4.87 4.28
N GLN A 201 -10.02 -5.83 3.53
CA GLN A 201 -9.66 -7.23 3.70
C GLN A 201 -8.15 -7.44 3.54
N ALA A 202 -7.57 -8.29 4.38
CA ALA A 202 -6.16 -8.63 4.33
C ALA A 202 -5.80 -9.27 2.97
N GLY A 203 -4.63 -8.92 2.41
CA GLY A 203 -4.17 -9.42 1.10
C GLY A 203 -4.84 -8.81 -0.14
N GLN A 204 -5.96 -8.10 0.01
CA GLN A 204 -6.65 -7.45 -1.11
C GLN A 204 -5.98 -6.14 -1.53
N ASN A 205 -6.17 -5.74 -2.80
CA ASN A 205 -5.54 -4.57 -3.38
C ASN A 205 -6.29 -3.27 -3.03
N LEU A 206 -5.57 -2.32 -2.41
CA LEU A 206 -6.11 -1.03 -2.00
C LEU A 206 -6.60 -0.16 -3.18
N LEU A 207 -5.86 -0.13 -4.29
CA LEU A 207 -6.20 0.69 -5.45
C LEU A 207 -7.49 0.19 -6.11
N ILE A 208 -7.63 -1.13 -6.26
CA ILE A 208 -8.84 -1.75 -6.82
C ILE A 208 -10.05 -1.49 -5.91
N ALA A 209 -9.88 -1.62 -4.59
CA ALA A 209 -10.92 -1.30 -3.62
C ALA A 209 -11.37 0.15 -3.75
N SER A 210 -10.43 1.10 -3.74
CA SER A 210 -10.72 2.54 -3.89
C SER A 210 -11.44 2.85 -5.20
N ASP A 211 -10.98 2.31 -6.33
CA ASP A 211 -11.59 2.56 -7.64
C ASP A 211 -13.05 2.05 -7.67
N LYS A 212 -13.32 0.87 -7.10
CA LYS A 212 -14.69 0.31 -6.98
C LYS A 212 -15.58 1.10 -6.02
N ILE A 213 -15.05 1.55 -4.88
CA ILE A 213 -15.80 2.39 -3.93
C ILE A 213 -16.22 3.69 -4.60
N ASN A 214 -15.30 4.34 -5.30
CA ASN A 214 -15.59 5.56 -6.06
C ASN A 214 -16.65 5.33 -7.14
N GLU A 215 -16.59 4.19 -7.84
CA GLU A 215 -17.62 3.80 -8.83
C GLU A 215 -18.99 3.60 -8.18
N ILE A 216 -19.08 2.90 -7.05
CA ILE A 216 -20.33 2.69 -6.30
C ILE A 216 -20.93 4.02 -5.86
N ILE A 217 -20.12 4.94 -5.32
CA ILE A 217 -20.58 6.27 -4.90
C ILE A 217 -21.11 7.05 -6.11
N ALA A 218 -20.39 7.04 -7.23
CA ALA A 218 -20.81 7.74 -8.45
C ALA A 218 -22.11 7.18 -9.04
N LEU A 219 -22.29 5.85 -8.99
CA LEU A 219 -23.53 5.19 -9.41
C LEU A 219 -24.68 5.54 -8.47
N ALA A 220 -24.46 5.48 -7.16
CA ALA A 220 -25.46 5.79 -6.14
C ALA A 220 -25.91 7.27 -6.17
N GLN A 221 -25.03 8.18 -6.58
CA GLN A 221 -25.39 9.59 -6.85
C GLN A 221 -26.23 9.74 -8.12
N LYS A 222 -26.05 8.86 -9.11
CA LYS A 222 -26.70 8.95 -10.42
C LYS A 222 -28.08 8.29 -10.44
N ASP A 223 -28.24 7.15 -9.76
CA ASP A 223 -29.51 6.42 -9.66
C ASP A 223 -30.48 7.00 -8.60
N GLY A 224 -29.97 7.91 -7.76
CA GLY A 224 -30.76 8.59 -6.73
C GLY A 224 -30.78 7.87 -5.37
N THR A 225 -30.02 6.79 -5.21
CA THR A 225 -29.82 6.10 -3.92
C THR A 225 -29.22 7.05 -2.88
N ILE A 226 -28.31 7.93 -3.31
CA ILE A 226 -27.86 9.11 -2.57
C ILE A 226 -28.68 10.30 -3.07
N PRO A 227 -29.62 10.83 -2.27
CA PRO A 227 -30.40 12.00 -2.66
C PRO A 227 -29.52 13.22 -2.88
N ARG A 228 -29.92 14.13 -3.77
CA ARG A 228 -29.18 15.39 -4.04
C ARG A 228 -29.02 16.31 -2.82
N SER A 229 -29.79 16.08 -1.75
CA SER A 229 -29.68 16.79 -0.48
C SER A 229 -28.55 16.27 0.42
N VAL A 230 -27.90 15.15 0.05
CA VAL A 230 -26.78 14.57 0.78
C VAL A 230 -25.49 14.87 0.02
N ASP A 231 -24.58 15.56 0.69
CA ASP A 231 -23.24 15.83 0.19
C ASP A 231 -22.28 14.74 0.68
N VAL A 232 -21.42 14.25 -0.22
CA VAL A 232 -20.52 13.12 0.04
C VAL A 232 -19.09 13.59 -0.12
N SER A 233 -18.28 13.41 0.92
CA SER A 233 -16.84 13.66 0.87
C SER A 233 -16.04 12.42 1.25
N LEU A 234 -14.84 12.31 0.71
CA LEU A 234 -13.89 11.24 1.03
C LEU A 234 -12.73 11.83 1.82
N THR A 235 -12.40 11.19 2.95
CA THR A 235 -11.29 11.59 3.80
C THR A 235 -10.41 10.39 4.13
N ASN A 236 -9.15 10.65 4.50
CA ASN A 236 -8.18 9.62 4.87
C ASN A 236 -7.98 8.51 3.80
N ASP A 237 -8.12 8.85 2.53
CA ASP A 237 -7.94 7.89 1.44
C ASP A 237 -6.45 7.55 1.25
N GLN A 238 -6.05 6.35 1.66
CA GLN A 238 -4.68 5.85 1.53
C GLN A 238 -4.31 5.50 0.08
N SER A 239 -5.29 5.35 -0.81
CA SER A 239 -5.06 4.96 -2.19
C SER A 239 -4.32 6.04 -2.98
N ASN A 240 -4.58 7.32 -2.71
CA ASN A 240 -3.88 8.45 -3.35
C ASN A 240 -2.37 8.40 -3.10
N ASN A 241 -1.97 8.29 -1.83
CA ASN A 241 -0.54 8.16 -1.46
C ASN A 241 0.10 6.92 -2.11
N THR A 242 -0.63 5.81 -2.14
CA THR A 242 -0.13 4.58 -2.77
C THR A 242 0.05 4.75 -4.28
N ARG A 243 -0.90 5.41 -4.95
CA ARG A 243 -0.85 5.69 -6.40
C ARG A 243 0.30 6.64 -6.72
N ASP A 244 0.54 7.65 -5.88
CA ASP A 244 1.69 8.55 -6.00
C ASP A 244 3.03 7.81 -5.84
N MET A 245 3.14 6.90 -4.85
CA MET A 245 4.35 6.08 -4.68
C MET A 245 4.61 5.18 -5.89
N VAL A 246 3.58 4.57 -6.46
CA VAL A 246 3.70 3.74 -7.67
C VAL A 246 4.09 4.60 -8.87
N SER A 247 3.47 5.77 -9.06
CA SER A 247 3.83 6.71 -10.13
C SER A 247 5.26 7.22 -9.98
N ASN A 248 5.71 7.50 -8.76
CA ASN A 248 7.08 7.89 -8.48
C ASN A 248 8.08 6.79 -8.80
N LEU A 249 7.75 5.51 -8.52
CA LEU A 249 8.57 4.38 -8.93
C LEU A 249 8.64 4.27 -10.46
N GLU A 250 7.50 4.36 -11.15
CA GLU A 250 7.44 4.34 -12.61
C GLU A 250 8.29 5.46 -13.22
N ASN A 251 8.10 6.70 -12.75
CA ASN A 251 8.87 7.85 -13.16
C ASN A 251 10.37 7.65 -12.89
N SER A 252 10.73 7.14 -11.71
CA SER A 252 12.13 6.87 -11.36
C SER A 252 12.76 5.85 -12.31
N ILE A 253 12.05 4.76 -12.65
CA ILE A 253 12.52 3.77 -13.61
C ILE A 253 12.70 4.41 -14.99
N ILE A 254 11.74 5.19 -15.47
CA ILE A 254 11.83 5.90 -16.75
C ILE A 254 13.03 6.86 -16.77
N PHE A 255 13.19 7.68 -15.74
CA PHE A 255 14.33 8.59 -15.59
C PHE A 255 15.65 7.82 -15.51
N GLY A 256 15.70 6.71 -14.78
CA GLY A 256 16.87 5.84 -14.69
C GLY A 256 17.26 5.27 -16.05
N ILE A 257 16.30 4.75 -16.81
CA ILE A 257 16.52 4.27 -18.18
C ILE A 257 17.03 5.40 -19.07
N ILE A 258 16.39 6.58 -19.05
CA ILE A 258 16.80 7.74 -19.85
C ILE A 258 18.23 8.17 -19.51
N LEU A 259 18.57 8.23 -18.22
CA LEU A 259 19.90 8.63 -17.76
C LEU A 259 20.96 7.62 -18.22
N VAL A 260 20.70 6.32 -18.02
CA VAL A 260 21.62 5.24 -18.38
C VAL A 260 21.80 5.16 -19.88
N VAL A 261 20.71 5.14 -20.65
CA VAL A 261 20.76 5.14 -22.11
C VAL A 261 21.43 6.42 -22.60
N GLY A 262 21.16 7.56 -21.97
CA GLY A 262 21.78 8.85 -22.28
C GLY A 262 23.30 8.84 -22.09
N VAL A 263 23.79 8.34 -20.95
CA VAL A 263 25.23 8.20 -20.68
C VAL A 263 25.85 7.22 -21.68
N LEU A 264 25.32 5.99 -21.77
CA LEU A 264 25.85 4.96 -22.66
C LEU A 264 25.79 5.34 -24.14
N LEU A 265 24.87 6.21 -24.54
CA LEU A 265 24.81 6.73 -25.90
C LEU A 265 26.08 7.47 -26.28
N PHE A 266 26.69 8.21 -25.36
CA PHE A 266 27.94 8.93 -25.62
C PHE A 266 29.16 8.00 -25.62
N PHE A 267 29.10 6.86 -24.93
CA PHE A 267 30.20 5.89 -24.86
C PHE A 267 30.14 4.81 -25.95
N LEU A 268 28.96 4.22 -26.16
CA LEU A 268 28.76 3.01 -26.98
C LEU A 268 27.86 3.29 -28.20
N GLY A 269 27.20 4.45 -28.24
CA GLY A 269 26.24 4.83 -29.27
C GLY A 269 24.79 4.42 -28.96
N PHE A 270 23.83 5.13 -29.57
CA PHE A 270 22.37 4.97 -29.39
C PHE A 270 21.86 3.53 -29.44
N ARG A 271 22.28 2.73 -30.45
CA ARG A 271 21.83 1.34 -30.60
C ARG A 271 22.27 0.48 -29.41
N ASN A 272 23.55 0.53 -29.06
CA ASN A 272 24.10 -0.28 -27.97
C ASN A 272 23.51 0.17 -26.62
N ALA A 273 23.35 1.49 -26.44
CA ALA A 273 22.73 2.07 -25.24
C ALA A 273 21.29 1.61 -25.01
N LEU A 274 20.46 1.59 -26.06
CA LEU A 274 19.07 1.10 -25.98
C LEU A 274 18.99 -0.36 -25.52
N PHE A 275 19.89 -1.23 -25.99
CA PHE A 275 19.90 -2.64 -25.58
C PHE A 275 20.23 -2.80 -24.09
N VAL A 276 21.14 -1.98 -23.55
CA VAL A 276 21.39 -1.97 -22.09
C VAL A 276 20.17 -1.45 -21.34
N GLY A 277 19.48 -0.44 -21.88
CA GLY A 277 18.24 0.08 -21.30
C GLY A 277 17.17 -1.00 -21.11
N VAL A 278 17.10 -2.01 -21.99
CA VAL A 278 16.16 -3.14 -21.88
C VAL A 278 16.47 -4.06 -20.69
N ALA A 279 17.72 -4.10 -20.23
CA ALA A 279 18.10 -4.90 -19.06
C ALA A 279 17.40 -4.43 -17.77
N ILE A 280 17.06 -3.13 -17.69
CA ILE A 280 16.43 -2.54 -16.51
C ILE A 280 15.00 -3.07 -16.30
N PRO A 281 14.06 -2.92 -17.26
CA PRO A 281 12.73 -3.50 -17.16
C PRO A 281 12.76 -5.01 -16.95
N LEU A 282 13.68 -5.73 -17.60
CA LEU A 282 13.77 -7.17 -17.50
C LEU A 282 14.20 -7.64 -16.11
N SER A 283 15.18 -6.95 -15.51
CA SER A 283 15.62 -7.21 -14.13
C SER A 283 14.51 -6.92 -13.12
N MET A 284 13.76 -5.82 -13.32
CA MET A 284 12.60 -5.50 -12.49
C MET A 284 11.48 -6.54 -12.64
N LEU A 285 11.17 -6.97 -13.86
CA LEU A 285 10.18 -8.02 -14.11
C LEU A 285 10.54 -9.32 -13.38
N MET A 286 11.80 -9.75 -13.50
CA MET A 286 12.29 -10.94 -12.80
C MET A 286 12.20 -10.78 -11.28
N SER A 287 12.53 -9.59 -10.77
CA SER A 287 12.43 -9.28 -9.34
C SER A 287 10.99 -9.38 -8.85
N PHE A 288 10.02 -8.82 -9.59
CA PHE A 288 8.60 -8.92 -9.25
C PHE A 288 8.10 -10.36 -9.27
N MET A 289 8.54 -11.16 -10.24
CA MET A 289 8.18 -12.59 -10.30
C MET A 289 8.67 -13.34 -9.06
N ILE A 290 9.92 -13.10 -8.64
CA ILE A 290 10.50 -13.76 -7.46
C ILE A 290 9.82 -13.27 -6.18
N LEU A 291 9.58 -11.97 -6.03
CA LEU A 291 8.88 -11.42 -4.86
C LEU A 291 7.46 -11.98 -4.73
N ASN A 292 6.74 -12.08 -5.84
CA ASN A 292 5.41 -12.69 -5.86
C ASN A 292 5.46 -14.17 -5.49
N ALA A 293 6.46 -14.93 -5.99
CA ALA A 293 6.66 -16.32 -5.61
C ALA A 293 6.98 -16.50 -4.11
N LEU A 294 7.58 -15.50 -3.47
CA LEU A 294 7.83 -15.45 -2.03
C LEU A 294 6.61 -14.95 -1.22
N GLY A 295 5.50 -14.61 -1.86
CA GLY A 295 4.30 -14.06 -1.22
C GLY A 295 4.46 -12.63 -0.70
N VAL A 296 5.46 -11.90 -1.20
CA VAL A 296 5.72 -10.51 -0.79
C VAL A 296 4.84 -9.57 -1.61
N THR A 297 3.96 -8.83 -0.94
CA THR A 297 3.10 -7.83 -1.57
C THR A 297 3.84 -6.53 -1.85
N LEU A 298 3.36 -5.76 -2.83
CA LEU A 298 3.85 -4.39 -3.05
C LEU A 298 3.30 -3.47 -1.94
N ASN A 299 4.16 -3.16 -0.98
CA ASN A 299 3.91 -2.20 0.08
C ASN A 299 4.91 -1.04 0.01
N VAL A 300 4.72 -0.04 0.87
CA VAL A 300 5.59 1.17 0.91
C VAL A 300 7.08 0.82 1.02
N MET A 301 7.43 -0.17 1.84
CA MET A 301 8.83 -0.57 2.02
C MET A 301 9.40 -1.24 0.78
N VAL A 302 8.63 -2.10 0.10
CA VAL A 302 9.05 -2.74 -1.15
C VAL A 302 9.23 -1.69 -2.25
N LEU A 303 8.29 -0.76 -2.41
CA LEU A 303 8.40 0.33 -3.39
C LEU A 303 9.63 1.21 -3.14
N PHE A 304 9.86 1.61 -1.90
CA PHE A 304 11.05 2.38 -1.50
C PHE A 304 12.35 1.63 -1.84
N SER A 305 12.37 0.32 -1.58
CA SER A 305 13.53 -0.53 -1.84
C SER A 305 13.82 -0.68 -3.32
N LEU A 306 12.79 -0.75 -4.17
CA LEU A 306 12.94 -0.80 -5.62
C LEU A 306 13.53 0.51 -6.18
N VAL A 307 13.11 1.66 -5.64
CA VAL A 307 13.69 2.96 -5.99
C VAL A 307 15.17 3.02 -5.60
N LEU A 308 15.51 2.58 -4.38
CA LEU A 308 16.90 2.55 -3.92
C LEU A 308 17.75 1.59 -4.76
N ALA A 309 17.21 0.40 -5.05
CA ALA A 309 17.89 -0.61 -5.87
C ALA A 309 18.13 -0.16 -7.31
N LEU A 310 17.33 0.77 -7.85
CA LEU A 310 17.39 1.15 -9.25
C LEU A 310 18.81 1.53 -9.68
N GLY A 311 19.52 2.34 -8.90
CA GLY A 311 20.89 2.74 -9.23
C GLY A 311 21.89 1.58 -9.25
N MET A 312 21.71 0.63 -8.35
CA MET A 312 22.59 -0.54 -8.19
C MET A 312 22.26 -1.64 -9.19
N LEU A 313 21.00 -1.73 -9.63
CA LEU A 313 20.52 -2.72 -10.58
C LEU A 313 21.14 -2.53 -11.96
N VAL A 314 21.44 -1.30 -12.36
CA VAL A 314 21.95 -1.03 -13.70
C VAL A 314 23.45 -1.35 -13.85
N ASP A 315 24.20 -1.28 -12.75
CA ASP A 315 25.66 -1.35 -12.74
C ASP A 315 26.18 -2.65 -13.37
N ASN A 316 25.64 -3.80 -12.94
CA ASN A 316 26.00 -5.12 -13.48
C ASN A 316 25.82 -5.19 -15.01
N GLY A 317 24.71 -4.63 -15.51
CA GLY A 317 24.39 -4.62 -16.93
C GLY A 317 25.35 -3.75 -17.73
N VAL A 318 25.70 -2.57 -17.21
CA VAL A 318 26.63 -1.62 -17.84
C VAL A 318 28.01 -2.23 -17.95
N VAL A 319 28.57 -2.77 -16.86
CA VAL A 319 29.93 -3.31 -16.82
C VAL A 319 30.09 -4.45 -17.83
N ILE A 320 29.12 -5.36 -17.92
CA ILE A 320 29.18 -6.48 -18.89
C ILE A 320 29.12 -5.98 -20.33
N VAL A 321 28.17 -5.09 -20.65
CA VAL A 321 28.02 -4.60 -22.02
C VAL A 321 29.23 -3.77 -22.43
N GLU A 322 29.76 -2.92 -21.56
CA GLU A 322 30.96 -2.14 -21.82
C GLU A 322 32.17 -3.05 -22.08
N ASN A 323 32.35 -4.11 -21.27
CA ASN A 323 33.47 -5.02 -21.44
C ASN A 323 33.38 -5.83 -22.74
N ILE A 324 32.17 -6.28 -23.09
CA ILE A 324 31.91 -6.91 -24.39
C ILE A 324 32.23 -5.95 -25.52
N TYR A 325 31.78 -4.70 -25.42
CA TYR A 325 32.05 -3.67 -26.43
C TYR A 325 33.55 -3.41 -26.58
N ARG A 326 34.32 -3.40 -25.48
CA ARG A 326 35.78 -3.22 -25.51
C ARG A 326 36.47 -4.31 -26.33
N PHE A 327 36.20 -5.59 -26.05
CA PHE A 327 36.75 -6.70 -26.85
C PHE A 327 36.29 -6.64 -28.31
N MET A 328 35.05 -6.26 -28.53
CA MET A 328 34.52 -6.04 -29.86
C MET A 328 35.32 -4.93 -30.59
N ASP A 329 35.66 -3.82 -29.92
CA ASP A 329 36.48 -2.72 -30.49
C ASP A 329 37.95 -3.10 -30.72
N GLU A 330 38.48 -4.03 -29.91
CA GLU A 330 39.81 -4.66 -30.10
C GLU A 330 39.87 -5.61 -31.33
N GLY A 331 38.73 -5.88 -31.97
CA GLY A 331 38.65 -6.63 -33.24
C GLY A 331 38.21 -8.09 -33.10
N TYR A 332 37.79 -8.53 -31.91
CA TYR A 332 37.22 -9.86 -31.72
C TYR A 332 35.85 -9.99 -32.40
N THR A 333 35.50 -11.20 -32.84
CA THR A 333 34.13 -11.45 -33.33
C THR A 333 33.11 -11.29 -32.20
N ALA A 334 31.86 -10.94 -32.50
CA ALA A 334 30.84 -10.71 -31.47
C ALA A 334 30.69 -11.88 -30.48
N LYS A 335 30.83 -13.12 -30.97
CA LYS A 335 30.79 -14.33 -30.12
C LYS A 335 32.02 -14.44 -29.22
N GLU A 336 33.21 -14.22 -29.74
CA GLU A 336 34.45 -14.27 -28.95
C GLU A 336 34.50 -13.16 -27.92
N ALA A 337 34.12 -11.95 -28.31
CA ALA A 337 34.07 -10.79 -27.43
C ALA A 337 33.09 -10.99 -26.28
N VAL A 338 31.98 -11.69 -26.50
CA VAL A 338 31.04 -12.04 -25.43
C VAL A 338 31.63 -13.08 -24.48
N ILE A 339 32.28 -14.13 -25.00
CA ILE A 339 32.89 -15.16 -24.17
C ILE A 339 34.01 -14.57 -23.29
N GLN A 340 34.91 -13.78 -23.89
CA GLN A 340 36.02 -13.14 -23.17
C GLN A 340 35.51 -12.02 -22.26
N GLY A 341 34.61 -11.18 -22.78
CA GLY A 341 34.03 -10.04 -22.09
C GLY A 341 33.31 -10.45 -20.81
N VAL A 342 32.43 -11.44 -20.87
CA VAL A 342 31.73 -11.97 -19.70
C VAL A 342 32.71 -12.72 -18.78
N GLY A 343 33.60 -13.54 -19.34
CA GLY A 343 34.56 -14.33 -18.56
C GLY A 343 35.49 -13.50 -17.68
N GLU A 344 35.88 -12.32 -18.14
CA GLU A 344 36.75 -11.41 -17.39
C GLU A 344 36.03 -10.75 -16.20
N VAL A 345 34.77 -10.32 -16.38
CA VAL A 345 34.05 -9.53 -15.36
C VAL A 345 33.08 -10.34 -14.50
N ALA A 346 32.77 -11.59 -14.87
CA ALA A 346 31.79 -12.40 -14.15
C ALA A 346 32.13 -12.54 -12.65
N TRP A 347 33.36 -12.94 -12.31
CA TRP A 347 33.77 -13.10 -10.91
C TRP A 347 33.77 -11.77 -10.12
N PRO A 348 34.36 -10.67 -10.62
CA PRO A 348 34.24 -9.37 -9.99
C PRO A 348 32.80 -8.93 -9.71
N ILE A 349 31.89 -9.10 -10.66
CA ILE A 349 30.49 -8.68 -10.54
C ILE A 349 29.73 -9.56 -9.54
N ILE A 350 29.91 -10.89 -9.59
CA ILE A 350 29.32 -11.82 -8.62
C ILE A 350 29.80 -11.48 -7.21
N SER A 351 31.11 -11.24 -7.04
CA SER A 351 31.70 -10.90 -5.73
C SER A 351 31.18 -9.55 -5.22
N SER A 352 31.14 -8.52 -6.07
CA SER A 352 30.59 -7.20 -5.73
C SER A 352 29.12 -7.30 -5.29
N THR A 353 28.30 -8.02 -6.06
CA THR A 353 26.89 -8.25 -5.73
C THR A 353 26.74 -9.00 -4.40
N ALA A 354 27.54 -10.06 -4.19
CA ALA A 354 27.52 -10.84 -2.96
C ALA A 354 27.91 -10.02 -1.72
N THR A 355 28.93 -9.16 -1.82
CA THR A 355 29.31 -8.28 -0.71
C THR A 355 28.22 -7.26 -0.37
N THR A 356 27.53 -6.74 -1.39
CA THR A 356 26.41 -5.83 -1.22
C THR A 356 25.22 -6.54 -0.56
N VAL A 357 24.85 -7.73 -1.03
CA VAL A 357 23.83 -8.58 -0.41
C VAL A 357 24.19 -8.87 1.05
N ALA A 358 25.45 -9.25 1.33
CA ALA A 358 25.92 -9.55 2.67
C ALA A 358 25.81 -8.36 3.64
N ALA A 359 26.01 -7.12 3.16
CA ALA A 359 25.84 -5.91 3.96
C ALA A 359 24.40 -5.69 4.45
N PHE A 360 23.40 -6.19 3.71
CA PHE A 360 21.98 -6.06 4.06
C PHE A 360 21.40 -7.24 4.85
N ILE A 361 22.11 -8.37 4.95
CA ILE A 361 21.67 -9.54 5.75
C ILE A 361 21.38 -9.19 7.22
N PRO A 362 22.24 -8.43 7.94
CA PRO A 362 21.96 -8.10 9.33
C PRO A 362 20.64 -7.34 9.53
N LEU A 363 20.28 -6.49 8.57
CA LEU A 363 19.04 -5.72 8.61
C LEU A 363 17.81 -6.63 8.44
N ALA A 364 17.92 -7.70 7.65
CA ALA A 364 16.85 -8.68 7.46
C ALA A 364 16.58 -9.53 8.72
N LEU A 365 17.55 -9.58 9.65
CA LEU A 365 17.50 -10.35 10.88
C LEU A 365 17.17 -9.50 12.11
N TRP A 366 16.79 -8.22 11.93
CA TRP A 366 16.42 -7.35 13.04
C TRP A 366 15.15 -7.86 13.74
N PRO A 367 15.17 -8.16 15.05
CA PRO A 367 13.96 -8.53 15.80
C PRO A 367 13.02 -7.35 16.11
N GLY A 368 11.76 -7.65 16.38
CA GLY A 368 10.75 -6.68 16.85
C GLY A 368 9.77 -6.23 15.76
N ILE A 369 8.75 -5.45 16.15
CA ILE A 369 7.72 -4.92 15.21
C ILE A 369 8.38 -4.13 14.08
N ILE A 370 9.35 -3.28 14.44
CA ILE A 370 10.12 -2.49 13.49
C ILE A 370 10.95 -3.40 12.58
N GLY A 371 11.53 -4.46 13.13
CA GLY A 371 12.31 -5.44 12.39
C GLY A 371 11.50 -6.16 11.31
N GLU A 372 10.30 -6.67 11.64
CA GLU A 372 9.41 -7.31 10.67
C GLU A 372 8.94 -6.35 9.58
N PHE A 373 8.67 -5.08 9.93
CA PHE A 373 8.36 -4.05 8.94
C PHE A 373 9.57 -3.71 8.04
N MET A 374 10.77 -3.58 8.63
CA MET A 374 11.98 -3.22 7.92
C MET A 374 12.57 -4.37 7.09
N LYS A 375 12.26 -5.63 7.42
CA LYS A 375 12.76 -6.84 6.74
C LYS A 375 12.43 -6.88 5.24
N PHE A 376 11.31 -6.25 4.84
CA PHE A 376 10.96 -6.14 3.42
C PHE A 376 12.01 -5.37 2.62
N LEU A 377 12.70 -4.40 3.24
CA LEU A 377 13.71 -3.60 2.56
C LEU A 377 14.92 -4.40 2.07
N PRO A 378 15.70 -5.04 2.97
CA PRO A 378 16.84 -5.85 2.55
C PRO A 378 16.42 -7.05 1.71
N LEU A 379 15.26 -7.66 1.98
CA LEU A 379 14.75 -8.78 1.18
C LEU A 379 14.54 -8.37 -0.29
N THR A 380 13.85 -7.25 -0.52
CA THR A 380 13.63 -6.72 -1.87
C THR A 380 14.94 -6.36 -2.54
N LEU A 381 15.87 -5.68 -1.85
CA LEU A 381 17.19 -5.36 -2.41
C LEU A 381 17.94 -6.63 -2.85
N MET A 382 17.98 -7.66 -2.01
CA MET A 382 18.66 -8.91 -2.33
C MET A 382 18.06 -9.59 -3.57
N VAL A 383 16.73 -9.64 -3.67
CA VAL A 383 16.04 -10.21 -4.84
C VAL A 383 16.34 -9.39 -6.09
N VAL A 384 16.32 -8.07 -6.00
CA VAL A 384 16.54 -7.17 -7.15
C VAL A 384 17.98 -7.25 -7.66
N LEU A 385 18.96 -7.24 -6.77
CA LEU A 385 20.37 -7.36 -7.13
C LEU A 385 20.71 -8.73 -7.72
N THR A 386 20.15 -9.80 -7.15
CA THR A 386 20.34 -11.16 -7.68
C THR A 386 19.66 -11.32 -9.05
N SER A 387 18.49 -10.72 -9.23
CA SER A 387 17.79 -10.69 -10.53
C SER A 387 18.59 -9.91 -11.57
N SER A 388 19.13 -8.74 -11.20
CA SER A 388 20.03 -7.95 -12.04
C SER A 388 21.27 -8.75 -12.45
N LEU A 389 21.92 -9.42 -11.50
CA LEU A 389 23.08 -10.26 -11.76
C LEU A 389 22.77 -11.36 -12.76
N PHE A 390 21.63 -12.03 -12.61
CA PHE A 390 21.18 -13.07 -13.55
C PHE A 390 20.93 -12.50 -14.95
N VAL A 391 20.18 -11.40 -15.06
CA VAL A 391 19.92 -10.73 -16.34
C VAL A 391 21.21 -10.30 -17.01
N ALA A 392 22.15 -9.74 -16.23
CA ALA A 392 23.41 -9.25 -16.74
C ALA A 392 24.34 -10.38 -17.22
N LEU A 393 24.38 -11.54 -16.55
CA LEU A 393 25.25 -12.67 -16.93
C LEU A 393 24.64 -13.62 -17.95
N VAL A 394 23.32 -13.71 -18.04
CA VAL A 394 22.64 -14.69 -18.89
C VAL A 394 21.98 -14.02 -20.09
N ILE A 395 21.25 -12.93 -19.88
CA ILE A 395 20.39 -12.35 -20.93
C ILE A 395 21.13 -11.30 -21.74
N ASN A 396 21.85 -10.39 -21.08
CA ASN A 396 22.61 -9.34 -21.78
C ASN A 396 23.64 -9.91 -22.76
N PRO A 397 24.40 -10.99 -22.46
CA PRO A 397 25.35 -11.57 -23.40
C PRO A 397 24.68 -12.10 -24.66
N VAL A 398 23.50 -12.72 -24.53
CA VAL A 398 22.71 -13.20 -25.67
C VAL A 398 22.24 -12.03 -26.53
N LEU A 399 21.74 -10.96 -25.91
CA LEU A 399 21.35 -9.75 -26.63
C LEU A 399 22.54 -9.06 -27.31
N ALA A 400 23.71 -9.05 -26.66
CA ALA A 400 24.92 -8.44 -27.18
C ALA A 400 25.43 -9.19 -28.43
N VAL A 401 25.51 -10.53 -28.40
CA VAL A 401 25.92 -11.33 -29.57
C VAL A 401 25.03 -11.04 -30.78
N SER A 402 23.71 -10.95 -30.58
CA SER A 402 22.75 -10.82 -31.67
C SER A 402 22.64 -9.40 -32.24
N TYR A 403 22.85 -8.36 -31.42
CA TYR A 403 22.48 -7.00 -31.82
C TYR A 403 23.54 -5.90 -31.63
N MET A 404 24.62 -6.17 -30.88
CA MET A 404 25.68 -5.18 -30.66
C MET A 404 26.50 -4.97 -31.95
N LYS A 405 26.90 -3.72 -32.21
CA LYS A 405 27.77 -3.36 -33.34
C LYS A 405 28.91 -2.43 -32.89
N ILE A 406 30.10 -2.68 -33.42
CA ILE A 406 31.30 -1.82 -33.29
C ILE A 406 31.25 -0.82 -34.45
N LYS A 407 31.35 0.47 -34.12
CA LYS A 407 31.15 1.63 -35.02
C LYS A 407 29.70 1.84 -35.44
N GLN A 408 29.18 3.01 -35.03
CA GLN A 408 27.98 3.55 -35.64
C GLN A 408 28.28 3.90 -37.11
N GLU A 409 27.69 3.16 -38.03
CA GLU A 409 27.63 3.58 -39.43
C GLU A 409 27.04 5.00 -39.48
N LYS A 410 27.71 5.92 -40.20
CA LYS A 410 27.22 7.29 -40.37
C LYS A 410 25.77 7.23 -40.84
N PRO A 411 24.81 7.75 -40.05
CA PRO A 411 23.42 7.68 -40.45
C PRO A 411 23.23 8.41 -41.78
N VAL A 412 22.78 7.71 -42.82
CA VAL A 412 22.62 8.27 -44.16
C VAL A 412 21.39 9.19 -44.16
N LYS A 413 21.59 10.48 -44.47
CA LYS A 413 20.53 11.52 -44.41
C LYS A 413 19.23 11.09 -45.12
N GLN A 414 19.34 10.43 -46.28
CA GLN A 414 18.18 9.95 -47.04
C GLN A 414 17.42 8.81 -46.35
N ILE A 415 18.13 7.89 -45.67
CA ILE A 415 17.51 6.78 -44.93
C ILE A 415 16.83 7.30 -43.67
N VAL A 416 17.50 8.21 -42.95
CA VAL A 416 16.92 8.87 -41.76
C VAL A 416 15.65 9.61 -42.14
N PHE A 417 15.68 10.45 -43.17
CA PHE A 417 14.51 11.22 -43.58
C PHE A 417 13.37 10.35 -44.11
N LYS A 418 13.66 9.29 -44.86
CA LYS A 418 12.66 8.29 -45.27
C LYS A 418 12.07 7.55 -44.07
N SER A 419 12.90 7.14 -43.11
CA SER A 419 12.44 6.47 -41.89
C SER A 419 11.54 7.38 -41.05
N PHE A 420 11.91 8.64 -40.88
CA PHE A 420 11.11 9.65 -40.20
C PHE A 420 9.74 9.81 -40.88
N LEU A 421 9.73 9.95 -42.21
CA LEU A 421 8.50 10.19 -42.98
C LEU A 421 7.58 8.96 -42.95
N ILE A 422 8.12 7.75 -43.16
CA ILE A 422 7.35 6.49 -43.10
C ILE A 422 6.78 6.27 -41.70
N LEU A 423 7.61 6.37 -40.64
CA LEU A 423 7.18 6.13 -39.27
C LEU A 423 6.17 7.17 -38.79
N SER A 424 6.34 8.44 -39.18
CA SER A 424 5.40 9.51 -38.81
C SER A 424 4.07 9.37 -39.55
N VAL A 425 4.07 9.02 -40.84
CA VAL A 425 2.83 8.82 -41.61
C VAL A 425 2.05 7.60 -41.11
N ILE A 426 2.73 6.48 -40.87
CA ILE A 426 2.10 5.29 -40.28
C ILE A 426 1.63 5.59 -38.86
N GLY A 427 2.42 6.31 -38.07
CA GLY A 427 2.04 6.70 -36.71
C GLY A 427 0.77 7.57 -36.68
N ILE A 428 0.69 8.60 -37.53
CA ILE A 428 -0.51 9.45 -37.68
C ILE A 428 -1.71 8.62 -38.12
N PHE A 429 -1.53 7.67 -39.05
CA PHE A 429 -2.58 6.75 -39.45
C PHE A 429 -3.11 5.93 -38.26
N PHE A 430 -2.23 5.34 -37.43
CA PHE A 430 -2.67 4.59 -36.24
C PHE A 430 -3.37 5.47 -35.20
N VAL A 431 -2.95 6.72 -35.01
CA VAL A 431 -3.65 7.67 -34.13
C VAL A 431 -5.07 7.95 -34.63
N ILE A 432 -5.24 8.15 -35.96
CA ILE A 432 -6.56 8.40 -36.56
C ILE A 432 -7.49 7.19 -36.42
N PHE A 433 -6.96 5.96 -36.48
CA PHE A 433 -7.72 4.72 -36.32
C PHE A 433 -7.94 4.29 -34.85
N GLY A 434 -7.61 5.14 -33.88
CA GLY A 434 -7.91 4.91 -32.45
C GLY A 434 -6.83 4.17 -31.66
N PHE A 435 -5.70 3.78 -32.29
CA PHE A 435 -4.56 3.15 -31.61
C PHE A 435 -3.53 4.18 -31.15
N LEU A 436 -3.90 5.00 -30.15
CA LEU A 436 -3.07 6.12 -29.68
C LEU A 436 -1.65 5.71 -29.24
N SER A 437 -1.50 4.65 -28.45
CA SER A 437 -0.18 4.26 -27.91
C SER A 437 0.80 3.83 -28.99
N PHE A 438 0.36 2.99 -29.94
CA PHE A 438 1.19 2.54 -31.06
C PHE A 438 1.50 3.69 -32.02
N GLY A 439 0.52 4.55 -32.30
CA GLY A 439 0.73 5.72 -33.15
C GLY A 439 1.76 6.70 -32.59
N ASN A 440 1.63 7.05 -31.30
CA ASN A 440 2.58 7.94 -30.61
C ASN A 440 3.99 7.35 -30.55
N LEU A 441 4.11 6.05 -30.30
CA LEU A 441 5.40 5.36 -30.25
C LEU A 441 6.12 5.39 -31.60
N LEU A 442 5.42 5.20 -32.72
CA LEU A 442 6.00 5.30 -34.06
C LEU A 442 6.46 6.72 -34.39
N ILE A 443 5.66 7.73 -34.05
CA ILE A 443 6.03 9.15 -34.21
C ILE A 443 7.28 9.47 -33.37
N PHE A 444 7.33 8.98 -32.13
CA PHE A 444 8.49 9.14 -31.24
C PHE A 444 9.76 8.53 -31.86
N PHE A 445 9.71 7.30 -32.37
CA PHE A 445 10.88 6.70 -33.05
C PHE A 445 11.27 7.46 -34.32
N GLY A 446 10.30 7.98 -35.06
CA GLY A 446 10.55 8.89 -36.19
C GLY A 446 11.32 10.13 -35.76
N LEU A 447 10.83 10.85 -34.75
CA LEU A 447 11.49 12.05 -34.20
C LEU A 447 12.87 11.74 -33.61
N MET A 448 12.99 10.63 -32.89
CA MET A 448 14.26 10.16 -32.32
C MET A 448 15.29 9.84 -33.41
N SER A 449 14.88 9.30 -34.56
CA SER A 449 15.77 9.09 -35.71
C SER A 449 16.39 10.40 -36.21
N LEU A 450 15.57 11.47 -36.25
CA LEU A 450 15.99 12.80 -36.67
C LEU A 450 16.87 13.48 -35.61
N LEU A 451 16.49 13.38 -34.33
CA LEU A 451 17.29 13.85 -33.20
C LEU A 451 18.65 13.15 -33.14
N ASN A 452 18.66 11.83 -33.41
CA ASN A 452 19.89 11.05 -33.44
C ASN A 452 20.84 11.53 -34.53
N TYR A 453 20.34 11.86 -35.72
CA TYR A 453 21.18 12.39 -36.82
C TYR A 453 21.75 13.77 -36.52
N TYR A 454 20.93 14.72 -36.06
CA TYR A 454 21.36 16.12 -35.91
C TYR A 454 22.06 16.44 -34.59
N VAL A 455 21.70 15.76 -33.50
CA VAL A 455 22.17 16.11 -32.15
C VAL A 455 22.99 14.99 -31.54
N LEU A 456 22.44 13.78 -31.46
CA LEU A 456 23.06 12.71 -30.67
C LEU A 456 24.33 12.18 -31.34
N TYR A 457 24.30 11.83 -32.63
CA TYR A 457 25.45 11.34 -33.38
C TYR A 457 26.66 12.31 -33.37
N PRO A 458 26.53 13.60 -33.76
CA PRO A 458 27.66 14.52 -33.69
C PRO A 458 28.11 14.78 -32.24
N GLY A 459 27.19 14.73 -31.27
CA GLY A 459 27.50 14.80 -29.84
C GLY A 459 28.38 13.64 -29.39
N THR A 460 27.97 12.40 -29.68
CA THR A 460 28.73 11.17 -29.41
C THR A 460 30.12 11.21 -30.03
N MET A 461 30.23 11.57 -31.31
CA MET A 461 31.52 11.69 -32.00
C MET A 461 32.45 12.70 -31.31
N ARG A 462 31.95 13.89 -30.98
CA ARG A 462 32.74 14.92 -30.29
C ARG A 462 33.17 14.47 -28.89
N PHE A 463 32.31 13.73 -28.20
CA PHE A 463 32.61 13.17 -26.89
C PHE A 463 33.71 12.10 -26.98
N GLN A 464 33.54 11.09 -27.83
CA GLN A 464 34.48 9.98 -28.00
C GLN A 464 35.84 10.40 -28.58
N GLU A 465 35.87 11.34 -29.53
CA GLU A 465 37.13 11.72 -30.20
C GLU A 465 37.93 12.81 -29.47
N LYS A 466 37.25 13.70 -28.70
CA LYS A 466 37.91 14.85 -28.07
C LYS A 466 37.84 14.84 -26.55
N PHE A 467 36.66 14.62 -25.99
CA PHE A 467 36.46 14.77 -24.55
C PHE A 467 36.97 13.57 -23.77
N LEU A 468 36.58 12.35 -24.16
CA LEU A 468 36.99 11.11 -23.50
C LEU A 468 38.52 10.94 -23.51
N PRO A 469 39.25 11.08 -24.65
CA PRO A 469 40.70 10.93 -24.66
C PRO A 469 41.43 12.06 -23.92
N ARG A 470 40.75 13.20 -23.66
CA ARG A 470 41.28 14.28 -22.82
C ARG A 470 41.14 13.92 -21.34
N LEU A 471 39.98 13.39 -20.93
CA LEU A 471 39.78 12.88 -19.58
C LEU A 471 40.75 11.75 -19.26
N ASP A 472 40.91 10.79 -20.17
CA ASP A 472 41.85 9.66 -20.00
C ASP A 472 43.28 10.17 -19.81
N ARG A 473 43.71 11.14 -20.63
CA ARG A 473 45.04 11.76 -20.47
C ARG A 473 45.21 12.47 -19.13
N ILE A 474 44.19 13.21 -18.67
CA ILE A 474 44.21 13.87 -17.35
C ILE A 474 44.32 12.82 -16.23
N TYR A 475 43.52 11.76 -16.33
CA TYR A 475 43.51 10.68 -15.34
C TYR A 475 44.84 9.94 -15.29
N VAL A 476 45.41 9.57 -16.45
CA VAL A 476 46.73 8.92 -16.55
C VAL A 476 47.83 9.83 -16.03
N GLN A 477 47.80 11.14 -16.33
CA GLN A 477 48.74 12.11 -15.77
C GLN A 477 48.63 12.20 -14.25
N PHE A 478 47.41 12.20 -13.71
CA PHE A 478 47.18 12.19 -12.27
C PHE A 478 47.71 10.91 -11.62
N LEU A 479 47.40 9.74 -12.17
CA LEU A 479 47.91 8.46 -11.66
C LEU A 479 49.45 8.42 -11.71
N THR A 480 50.05 8.85 -12.82
CA THR A 480 51.50 8.93 -12.94
C THR A 480 52.06 9.89 -11.88
N PHE A 481 51.45 11.06 -11.70
CA PHE A 481 51.84 12.02 -10.67
C PHE A 481 51.80 11.43 -9.26
N VAL A 482 50.74 10.68 -8.93
CA VAL A 482 50.55 10.02 -7.62
C VAL A 482 51.56 8.89 -7.44
N MET A 483 51.78 8.07 -8.46
CA MET A 483 52.64 6.87 -8.40
C MET A 483 54.14 7.18 -8.45
N THR A 484 54.55 8.41 -8.77
CA THR A 484 55.97 8.75 -8.92
C THR A 484 56.65 9.14 -7.59
N GLY A 485 57.78 8.49 -7.29
CA GLY A 485 58.66 8.86 -6.18
C GLY A 485 58.06 8.56 -4.79
N LYS A 486 58.16 9.50 -3.85
CA LYS A 486 57.63 9.36 -2.48
C LYS A 486 56.17 9.83 -2.33
N ARG A 487 55.52 10.22 -3.42
CA ARG A 487 54.14 10.73 -3.41
C ARG A 487 53.08 9.69 -3.05
N PRO A 488 53.20 8.39 -3.40
CA PRO A 488 52.22 7.39 -2.98
C PRO A 488 52.06 7.34 -1.46
N LEU A 489 53.18 7.41 -0.74
CA LEU A 489 53.18 7.43 0.72
C LEU A 489 52.49 8.68 1.27
N LYS A 490 52.69 9.85 0.64
CA LYS A 490 52.00 11.09 1.03
C LYS A 490 50.49 11.01 0.81
N PHE A 491 50.05 10.38 -0.28
CA PHE A 491 48.63 10.16 -0.53
C PHE A 491 48.02 9.18 0.46
N ILE A 492 48.68 8.06 0.76
CA ILE A 492 48.23 7.11 1.79
C ILE A 492 48.13 7.78 3.17
N LEU A 493 49.19 8.51 3.58
CA LEU A 493 49.17 9.26 4.83
C LEU A 493 48.12 10.36 4.83
N GLY A 494 47.88 11.00 3.69
CA GLY A 494 46.81 11.98 3.50
C GLY A 494 45.42 11.37 3.65
N THR A 495 45.18 10.18 3.09
CA THR A 495 43.91 9.44 3.24
C THR A 495 43.67 9.02 4.69
N ILE A 496 44.71 8.53 5.37
CA ILE A 496 44.63 8.20 6.80
C ILE A 496 44.38 9.47 7.62
N GLY A 497 45.06 10.57 7.30
CA GLY A 497 44.83 11.87 7.92
C GLY A 497 43.39 12.37 7.71
N LEU A 498 42.84 12.22 6.50
CA LEU A 498 41.45 12.53 6.18
C LEU A 498 40.46 11.65 6.94
N LEU A 499 40.78 10.36 7.15
CA LEU A 499 39.96 9.47 7.98
C LEU A 499 39.89 9.98 9.42
N PHE A 500 41.04 10.27 10.05
CA PHE A 500 41.07 10.81 11.41
C PHE A 500 40.41 12.19 11.50
N PHE A 501 40.63 13.04 10.49
CA PHE A 501 39.98 14.35 10.41
C PHE A 501 38.45 14.21 10.28
N SER A 502 37.96 13.26 9.48
CA SER A 502 36.54 12.97 9.33
C SER A 502 35.93 12.48 10.65
N ILE A 503 36.60 11.54 11.33
CA ILE A 503 36.17 11.05 12.66
C ILE A 503 36.14 12.21 13.66
N PHE A 504 37.19 13.02 13.70
CA PHE A 504 37.28 14.20 14.57
C PHE A 504 36.16 15.20 14.29
N LEU A 505 35.85 15.47 13.02
CA LEU A 505 34.78 16.35 12.60
C LEU A 505 33.40 15.79 13.01
N MET A 506 33.19 14.47 12.87
CA MET A 506 31.96 13.79 13.29
C MET A 506 31.78 13.82 14.82
N VAL A 507 32.87 13.81 15.60
CA VAL A 507 32.81 13.94 17.06
C VAL A 507 32.47 15.37 17.50
N ILE A 508 33.00 16.38 16.80
CA ILE A 508 32.70 17.79 17.10
C ILE A 508 31.31 18.19 16.62
N PHE A 509 30.91 17.68 15.45
CA PHE A 509 29.63 17.94 14.80
C PHE A 509 28.87 16.64 14.61
N PRO A 510 28.42 15.99 15.70
CA PRO A 510 27.65 14.75 15.60
C PRO A 510 26.39 15.01 14.79
N PRO A 511 26.13 14.26 13.71
CA PRO A 511 24.88 14.37 13.00
C PRO A 511 23.74 13.98 13.95
N LYS A 512 22.60 14.67 13.87
CA LYS A 512 21.41 14.26 14.60
C LYS A 512 21.03 12.85 14.14
N VAL A 513 21.05 11.90 15.07
CA VAL A 513 20.60 10.52 14.80
C VAL A 513 19.11 10.50 15.02
N GLU A 514 18.35 10.67 13.94
CA GLU A 514 16.93 10.39 13.94
C GLU A 514 16.72 8.98 13.41
N PHE A 515 16.15 8.10 14.23
CA PHE A 515 15.90 6.71 13.86
C PHE A 515 14.87 6.59 12.73
N PHE A 516 14.07 7.63 12.53
CA PHE A 516 13.12 7.78 11.44
C PHE A 516 13.16 9.22 10.96
N PRO A 517 13.06 9.48 9.65
CA PRO A 517 12.85 10.84 9.18
C PRO A 517 11.55 11.37 9.81
N GLU A 518 11.64 12.47 10.55
CA GLU A 518 10.46 13.26 10.94
C GLU A 518 9.83 13.85 9.68
N ASN A 519 9.02 13.04 9.00
CA ASN A 519 8.13 13.53 7.97
C ASN A 519 6.96 14.25 8.67
N ASN A 520 6.56 15.40 8.13
CA ASN A 520 5.34 16.06 8.59
C ASN A 520 4.19 15.03 8.55
N PRO A 521 3.50 14.80 9.67
CA PRO A 521 2.46 13.78 9.73
C PRO A 521 1.35 14.14 8.75
N ASN A 522 1.01 13.20 7.85
CA ASN A 522 -0.09 13.38 6.89
C ASN A 522 -1.44 13.65 7.59
N TYR A 523 -1.58 13.19 8.84
CA TYR A 523 -2.69 13.48 9.72
C TYR A 523 -2.26 13.36 11.19
N VAL A 524 -2.91 14.12 12.07
CA VAL A 524 -2.65 14.09 13.52
C VAL A 524 -3.91 13.58 14.22
N ASN A 525 -3.79 12.45 14.89
CA ASN A 525 -4.85 11.94 15.75
C ASN A 525 -4.69 12.54 17.15
N ILE A 526 -5.63 13.41 17.53
CA ILE A 526 -5.71 13.96 18.88
C ILE A 526 -6.70 13.12 19.67
N PHE A 527 -6.18 12.29 20.58
CA PHE A 527 -7.01 11.53 21.51
C PHE A 527 -7.33 12.42 22.71
N ILE A 528 -8.58 12.87 22.79
CA ILE A 528 -9.10 13.61 23.95
C ILE A 528 -9.72 12.58 24.88
N SER A 529 -9.09 12.36 26.05
CA SER A 529 -9.55 11.44 27.10
C SER A 529 -10.46 12.13 28.10
#